data_AF-A0A519QQX5-F1
#
_entry.id   AF-A0A519QQX5-F1
#
_cell.length_a   1.000
_cell.length_b   1.000
_cell.length_c   1.000
_cell.angle_alpha   90.00
_cell.angle_beta   90.00
_cell.angle_gamma   90.00
#
_symmetry.space_group_name_H-M   'P 1'
#
loop_
_entity.id
_entity.type
_entity.pdbx_description
1 polymer ?
#
loop_
_entity_poly.entity_id
_entity_poly.type
_entity_poly.pdbx_seq_one_letter_code
_entity_poly.pdbx_strand_id
1 'polypeptide(L)' 'MVFALVLLGCADDGTACERLSAQPERYATRALCEAGQENALQSDAALSADYPTVVSRCLRNDAANAGGGGPGKR' A
#
# COMPACT_ATOMS: atom_id res chain seq x y z
N MET A 1 5.09 -12.66 13.63
CA MET A 1 5.51 -11.57 12.71
C MET A 1 4.33 -11.27 11.81
N VAL A 2 3.98 -10.00 11.60
CA VAL A 2 2.79 -9.60 10.84
C VAL A 2 3.19 -8.74 9.66
N PHE A 3 2.48 -8.93 8.55
CA PHE A 3 2.63 -8.18 7.32
C PHE A 3 1.40 -7.30 7.14
N ALA A 4 1.59 -6.11 6.63
CA ALA A 4 0.52 -5.19 6.35
C ALA A 4 0.54 -4.88 4.86
N LEU A 5 -0.64 -4.96 4.26
CA LEU A 5 -0.84 -4.59 2.89
C LEU A 5 -1.31 -3.14 2.84
N VAL A 6 -0.62 -2.35 2.03
CA VAL A 6 -0.85 -0.91 1.91
C VAL A 6 -1.13 -0.57 0.46
N LEU A 7 -2.05 0.36 0.25
CA LEU A 7 -2.32 0.94 -1.06
C LEU A 7 -1.59 2.28 -1.18
N LEU A 8 -0.98 2.48 -2.33
CA LEU A 8 -0.23 3.68 -2.66
C LEU A 8 -0.79 4.24 -3.96
N GLY A 9 -1.21 5.50 -3.93
CA GLY A 9 -1.54 6.27 -5.11
C GLY A 9 -0.28 6.95 -5.62
N CYS A 10 0.07 6.71 -6.88
CA CYS A 10 1.23 7.30 -7.52
C CYS A 10 0.80 8.32 -8.57
N ALA A 11 1.55 9.42 -8.69
CA ALA A 11 1.44 10.34 -9.82
C ALA A 11 1.74 9.62 -11.16
N ASP A 12 1.38 10.23 -12.29
CA ASP A 12 1.50 9.64 -13.64
C ASP A 12 2.91 9.09 -13.95
N ASP A 13 3.95 9.73 -13.42
CA ASP A 13 5.34 9.31 -13.63
C ASP A 13 5.76 8.11 -12.74
N GLY A 14 4.87 7.63 -11.85
CA GLY A 14 5.12 6.51 -10.95
C GLY A 14 6.16 6.77 -9.83
N THR A 15 6.67 7.99 -9.72
CA THR A 15 7.80 8.33 -8.82
C THR A 15 7.34 8.91 -7.48
N ALA A 16 6.20 9.60 -7.44
CA ALA A 16 5.63 10.18 -6.23
C ALA A 16 4.44 9.34 -5.77
N CYS A 17 4.73 8.26 -5.04
CA CYS A 17 3.71 7.39 -4.46
C CYS A 17 3.41 7.80 -3.02
N GLU A 18 2.16 8.17 -2.76
CA GLU A 18 1.66 8.50 -1.43
C GLU A 18 0.72 7.40 -0.94
N ARG A 19 0.66 7.20 0.38
CA ARG A 19 -0.21 6.18 0.95
C ARG A 19 -1.66 6.64 0.89
N LEU A 20 -2.53 5.80 0.34
CA LEU A 20 -3.97 6.04 0.38
C LEU A 20 -4.50 5.87 1.81
N SER A 21 -5.49 6.69 2.18
CA SER A 21 -6.22 6.58 3.45
C SER A 21 -7.14 5.35 3.44
N ALA A 22 -6.56 4.17 3.39
CA ALA A 22 -7.21 2.89 3.56
C ALA A 22 -6.66 2.21 4.82
N GLN A 23 -7.52 1.53 5.58
CA GLN A 23 -7.05 0.73 6.70
C GLN A 23 -6.17 -0.41 6.16
N PRO A 24 -4.92 -0.56 6.63
CA PRO A 24 -4.03 -1.57 6.09
C PRO A 24 -4.46 -2.96 6.58
N GLU A 25 -4.72 -3.86 5.62
CA GLU A 25 -5.08 -5.25 5.91
C GLU A 25 -3.85 -5.97 6.47
N ARG A 26 -4.03 -6.76 7.54
CA ARG A 26 -2.92 -7.43 8.24
C ARG A 26 -2.96 -8.94 8.01
N TYR A 27 -1.81 -9.49 7.67
CA TYR A 27 -1.62 -10.90 7.37
C TYR A 27 -0.56 -11.54 8.27
N ALA A 28 -0.76 -12.83 8.58
CA ALA A 28 0.16 -13.60 9.42
C ALA A 28 1.46 -13.98 8.69
N THR A 29 1.43 -14.09 7.36
CA THR A 29 2.58 -14.49 6.55
C THR A 29 2.75 -13.58 5.33
N ARG A 30 3.97 -13.54 4.78
CA ARG A 30 4.28 -12.77 3.58
C ARG A 30 3.50 -13.28 2.37
N ALA A 31 3.42 -14.59 2.20
CA ALA A 31 2.70 -15.21 1.09
C ALA A 31 1.21 -14.85 1.09
N LEU A 32 0.57 -14.84 2.27
CA LEU A 32 -0.83 -14.40 2.39
C LEU A 32 -1.01 -12.92 2.04
N CYS A 33 -0.06 -12.07 2.46
CA CYS A 33 -0.08 -10.67 2.09
C CYS A 33 0.06 -10.50 0.57
N GLU A 34 1.02 -11.17 -0.05
CA GLU A 34 1.28 -11.06 -1.50
C GLU A 34 0.08 -11.56 -2.31
N ALA A 35 -0.57 -12.64 -1.88
CA ALA A 35 -1.82 -13.12 -2.49
C ALA A 35 -2.99 -12.12 -2.36
N GLY A 36 -2.98 -11.27 -1.33
CA GLY A 36 -3.98 -10.22 -1.12
C GLY A 36 -3.79 -8.96 -1.99
N GLN A 37 -2.65 -8.83 -2.68
CA GLN A 37 -2.31 -7.62 -3.44
C GLN A 37 -3.25 -7.29 -4.59
N GLU A 38 -3.67 -8.29 -5.35
CA GLU A 38 -4.59 -8.11 -6.47
C GLU A 38 -5.98 -7.73 -5.97
N ASN A 39 -6.47 -8.42 -4.93
CA ASN A 39 -7.78 -8.11 -4.33
C ASN A 39 -7.82 -6.70 -3.74
N ALA A 40 -6.72 -6.24 -3.14
CA ALA A 40 -6.66 -4.89 -2.58
C ALA A 40 -6.68 -3.80 -3.66
N LEU A 41 -6.10 -4.05 -4.84
CA LEU A 41 -6.20 -3.15 -5.98
C LEU A 41 -7.63 -3.05 -6.53
N GLN A 42 -8.44 -4.07 -6.29
CA GLN A 42 -9.86 -4.10 -6.65
C GLN A 42 -10.78 -3.57 -5.53
N SER A 43 -10.22 -3.14 -4.40
CA SER A 43 -11.03 -2.56 -3.31
C SER A 43 -11.55 -1.18 -3.68
N ASP A 44 -12.69 -0.78 -3.10
CA ASP A 44 -13.24 0.57 -3.26
C ASP A 44 -12.22 1.68 -2.95
N ALA A 45 -11.32 1.46 -2.00
CA ALA A 45 -10.29 2.43 -1.63
C ALA A 45 -9.24 2.63 -2.74
N ALA A 46 -8.92 1.58 -3.50
CA ALA A 46 -8.04 1.68 -4.66
C ALA A 46 -8.78 2.26 -5.87
N LEU A 47 -10.02 1.81 -6.11
CA LEU A 47 -10.82 2.22 -7.27
C LEU A 47 -11.33 3.66 -7.17
N SER A 48 -11.58 4.15 -5.96
CA SER A 48 -12.02 5.53 -5.70
C SER A 48 -10.85 6.49 -5.45
N ALA A 49 -9.61 6.02 -5.61
CA ALA A 49 -8.44 6.84 -5.42
C ALA A 49 -8.32 7.86 -6.56
N ASP A 50 -8.09 9.13 -6.21
CA ASP A 50 -7.86 10.22 -7.18
C ASP A 50 -6.39 10.20 -7.66
N TYR A 51 -5.92 9.03 -8.09
CA TYR A 51 -4.55 8.81 -8.56
C TYR A 51 -4.57 8.06 -9.90
N PRO A 52 -3.73 8.48 -10.86
CA PRO A 52 -3.67 7.85 -12.19
C PRO A 52 -3.16 6.41 -12.11
N THR A 53 -2.35 6.08 -11.10
CA THR A 53 -1.86 4.73 -10.85
C THR A 53 -2.00 4.40 -9.38
N VAL A 54 -2.53 3.22 -9.08
CA VAL A 54 -2.59 2.68 -7.72
C VAL A 54 -1.81 1.38 -7.67
N VAL A 55 -0.96 1.23 -6.66
CA VAL A 55 -0.17 0.01 -6.43
C VAL A 55 -0.39 -0.50 -5.01
N SER A 56 -0.39 -1.82 -4.86
CA SER A 56 -0.41 -2.47 -3.55
C SER A 56 1.00 -2.93 -3.18
N ARG A 57 1.37 -2.79 -1.90
CA ARG A 57 2.64 -3.27 -1.37
C ARG A 57 2.47 -4.02 -0.07
N CYS A 58 3.16 -5.14 0.03
CA CYS A 58 3.32 -5.87 1.28
C CYS A 58 4.53 -5.38 2.05
N LEU A 59 4.26 -4.83 3.22
CA LEU A 59 5.27 -4.34 4.15
C LEU A 59 5.23 -5.19 5.41
N ARG A 60 6.36 -5.26 6.12
CA ARG A 60 6.32 -5.70 7.52
C ARG A 60 5.57 -4.66 8.34
N ASN A 61 4.82 -5.09 9.36
CA ASN A 61 3.95 -4.19 10.12
C ASN A 61 4.71 -2.99 10.73
N ASP A 62 5.94 -3.21 11.21
CA ASP A 62 6.89 -2.16 11.62
C ASP A 62 7.14 -1.12 10.51
N ALA A 63 7.53 -1.56 9.32
CA ALA A 63 7.70 -0.68 8.15
C ALA A 63 6.39 -0.02 7.69
N ALA A 64 5.25 -0.71 7.85
CA ALA A 64 3.95 -0.20 7.49
C ALA A 64 3.48 0.95 8.39
N ASN A 65 3.82 0.91 9.69
CA ASN A 65 3.53 2.01 10.63
C ASN A 65 4.54 3.16 10.50
N ALA A 66 5.79 2.87 10.14
CA ALA A 66 6.81 3.90 9.90
C ALA A 66 6.59 4.72 8.63
N GLY A 67 5.88 4.17 7.63
CA GLY A 67 5.59 4.82 6.35
C GLY A 67 4.47 5.86 6.35
N GLY A 68 4.14 6.45 7.51
CA GLY A 68 3.25 7.62 7.62
C GLY A 68 3.93 8.96 7.32
N GLY A 69 5.23 8.96 7.00
CA GLY A 69 5.97 10.12 6.49
C GLY A 69 6.34 9.87 5.04
N GLY A 70 6.10 10.87 4.19
CA GLY A 70 6.42 10.88 2.76
C GLY A 70 7.89 10.61 2.41
N PRO A 71 8.25 10.72 1.13
CA PRO A 71 9.39 10.07 0.52
C PRO A 71 10.70 10.46 1.20
N GLY A 72 11.58 9.48 1.39
CA GLY A 72 12.95 9.72 1.79
C GLY A 72 13.64 10.66 0.81
N LYS A 73 13.78 11.93 1.18
CA LYS A 73 14.93 12.76 0.79
C LYS A 73 16.04 12.46 1.82
N ARG A 74 17.11 11.81 1.36
CA ARG A 74 18.42 11.90 2.02
C ARG A 74 19.02 13.27 1.72
#